data_AF-A0A835PYC5-F1
#
_entry.id   AF-A0A835PYC5-F1
#
_cell.length_a   1.000
_cell.length_b   1.000
_cell.length_c   1.000
_cell.angle_alpha   90.00
_cell.angle_beta   90.00
_cell.angle_gamma   90.00
#
_symmetry.space_group_name_H-M   'P 1'
#
loop_
_entity.id
_entity.type
_entity.pdbx_description
1 polymer ?
#
loop_
_entity_poly.entity_id
_entity_poly.type
_entity_poly.pdbx_seq_one_letter_code
_entity_poly.pdbx_strand_id
1 'polypeptide(L)'
;MGRAKLETKYREDRRARLTTYLNRLKGAMKKAGELSILCGVDVLMVSCSPDLNATNCWPEDPASFRSIADNYLCRRWRKLGPFLPSPAFPSFHEELTALEAKLGEARERICFLGSAASEELSDSSASNATGKPTST
;
A
#
# COMPACT_ATOMS: atom_id res chain seq x y z
N MET A 1 -18.43 -25.96 -22.11
CA MET A 1 -17.72 -26.86 -21.17
C MET A 1 -17.93 -26.34 -19.75
N GLY A 2 -18.36 -27.20 -18.81
CA GLY A 2 -18.59 -26.83 -17.41
C GLY A 2 -17.30 -26.64 -16.60
N ARG A 3 -17.43 -26.36 -15.30
CA ARG A 3 -16.30 -26.18 -14.38
C ARG A 3 -15.68 -27.54 -14.05
N ALA A 4 -14.39 -27.72 -14.38
CA ALA A 4 -13.63 -28.90 -14.01
C ALA A 4 -13.06 -28.80 -12.58
N LYS A 5 -12.95 -29.95 -11.90
CA LYS A 5 -12.26 -30.05 -10.60
C LYS A 5 -10.75 -29.90 -10.82
N LEU A 6 -10.11 -29.03 -10.05
CA LEU A 6 -8.67 -28.83 -10.07
C LEU A 6 -8.07 -29.38 -8.77
N GLU A 7 -6.87 -29.94 -8.85
CA GLU A 7 -6.07 -30.32 -7.68
C GLU A 7 -5.54 -29.08 -6.96
N THR A 8 -5.50 -29.12 -5.62
CA THR A 8 -4.94 -28.04 -4.78
C THR A 8 -3.43 -28.18 -4.70
N LYS A 9 -2.76 -27.97 -5.83
CA LYS A 9 -1.29 -27.97 -5.96
C LYS A 9 -0.81 -26.73 -6.68
N TYR A 10 0.48 -26.44 -6.59
CA TYR A 10 1.09 -25.36 -7.38
C TYR A 10 0.90 -25.64 -8.87
N ARG A 11 0.57 -24.58 -9.63
CA ARG A 11 0.27 -24.70 -11.05
C ARG A 11 1.44 -24.19 -11.87
N GLU A 12 2.16 -25.10 -12.52
CA GLU A 12 3.39 -24.79 -13.25
C GLU A 12 3.16 -23.86 -14.44
N ASP A 13 2.09 -24.10 -15.21
CA ASP A 13 1.69 -23.24 -16.32
C ASP A 13 1.39 -21.82 -15.81
N ARG A 14 2.29 -20.89 -16.15
CA ARG A 14 2.22 -19.48 -15.74
C ARG A 14 0.93 -18.81 -16.19
N ARG A 15 0.50 -19.02 -17.44
CA ARG A 15 -0.70 -18.34 -17.96
C ARG A 15 -1.92 -18.81 -17.20
N ALA A 16 -2.04 -20.12 -17.03
CA ALA A 16 -3.18 -20.68 -16.35
C ALA A 16 -3.16 -20.42 -14.83
N ARG A 17 -1.97 -20.32 -14.21
CA ARG A 17 -1.78 -19.86 -12.83
C ARG A 17 -2.26 -18.42 -12.65
N LEU A 18 -1.82 -17.49 -13.51
CA LEU A 18 -2.21 -16.08 -13.47
C LEU A 18 -3.73 -15.88 -13.63
N THR A 19 -4.35 -16.52 -14.62
CA THR A 19 -5.81 -16.46 -14.80
C THR A 19 -6.55 -17.02 -13.59
N THR A 20 -6.05 -18.12 -13.01
CA THR A 20 -6.65 -18.71 -11.80
C THR A 20 -6.50 -17.78 -10.60
N TYR A 21 -5.34 -17.16 -10.43
CA TYR A 21 -5.06 -16.19 -9.37
C TYR A 21 -6.04 -15.02 -9.43
N LEU A 22 -6.15 -14.35 -10.58
CA LEU A 22 -7.04 -13.20 -10.74
C LEU A 22 -8.51 -13.56 -10.51
N ASN A 23 -8.98 -14.69 -11.06
CA ASN A 23 -10.36 -15.14 -10.87
C ASN A 23 -10.65 -15.52 -9.42
N ARG A 24 -9.72 -16.19 -8.73
CA ARG A 24 -9.87 -16.56 -7.31
C ARG A 24 -9.76 -15.37 -6.39
N LEU A 25 -8.85 -14.43 -6.68
CA LEU A 25 -8.68 -13.19 -5.92
C LEU A 25 -9.97 -12.37 -5.92
N LYS A 26 -10.55 -12.15 -7.10
CA LYS A 26 -11.85 -11.48 -7.24
C LYS A 26 -12.95 -12.19 -6.45
N GLY A 27 -13.01 -13.51 -6.53
CA GLY A 27 -13.98 -14.32 -5.77
C GLY A 27 -13.77 -14.23 -4.26
N ALA A 28 -12.52 -14.28 -3.81
CA ALA A 28 -12.16 -14.22 -2.40
C ALA A 28 -12.45 -12.84 -1.78
N MET A 29 -12.12 -11.74 -2.48
CA MET A 29 -12.49 -10.38 -2.04
C MET A 29 -14.00 -10.22 -1.93
N LYS A 30 -14.75 -10.71 -2.91
CA LYS A 30 -16.22 -10.69 -2.84
C LYS A 30 -16.73 -11.43 -1.60
N LYS A 31 -16.16 -12.61 -1.32
CA LYS A 31 -16.52 -13.40 -0.14
C LYS A 31 -16.11 -12.75 1.17
N ALA A 32 -14.98 -12.05 1.22
CA ALA A 32 -14.58 -11.27 2.38
C ALA A 32 -15.62 -10.17 2.69
N GLY A 33 -16.08 -9.45 1.67
CA GLY A 33 -17.14 -8.45 1.83
C GLY A 33 -18.49 -9.03 2.22
N GLU A 34 -18.93 -10.09 1.56
CA GLU A 34 -20.16 -10.81 1.95
C GLU A 34 -20.08 -11.29 3.41
N LEU A 35 -18.95 -11.87 3.83
CA LEU A 35 -18.76 -12.36 5.20
C LEU A 35 -18.81 -11.21 6.22
N SER A 36 -18.14 -10.10 5.92
CA SER A 36 -18.12 -8.94 6.81
C SER A 36 -19.52 -8.36 7.01
N ILE A 37 -20.30 -8.22 5.92
CA ILE A 37 -21.67 -7.69 5.97
C ILE A 37 -22.63 -8.67 6.65
N LEU A 38 -22.61 -9.95 6.26
CA LEU A 38 -23.60 -10.93 6.74
C LEU A 38 -23.40 -11.31 8.21
N CYS A 39 -22.15 -11.37 8.66
CA CYS A 39 -21.84 -11.76 10.03
C CYS A 39 -21.49 -10.58 10.94
N GLY A 40 -21.36 -9.36 10.40
CA GLY A 40 -20.96 -8.18 11.17
C GLY A 40 -19.57 -8.31 11.78
N VAL A 41 -18.66 -9.00 11.09
CA VAL A 41 -17.28 -9.26 11.58
C VAL A 41 -16.27 -8.44 10.79
N ASP A 42 -15.21 -8.00 11.48
CA ASP A 42 -14.05 -7.39 10.85
C ASP A 42 -13.29 -8.44 10.04
N VAL A 43 -13.19 -8.24 8.73
CA VAL A 43 -12.43 -9.10 7.82
C VAL A 43 -11.28 -8.30 7.22
N LEU A 44 -10.10 -8.91 7.12
CA LEU A 44 -8.96 -8.33 6.44
C LEU A 44 -8.37 -9.39 5.52
N MET A 45 -8.16 -9.06 4.25
CA MET A 45 -7.52 -9.95 3.29
C MET A 45 -6.40 -9.21 2.58
N VAL A 46 -5.22 -9.84 2.50
CA VAL A 46 -4.08 -9.35 1.73
C VAL A 46 -3.60 -10.48 0.83
N SER A 47 -3.42 -10.19 -0.45
CA SER A 47 -2.94 -11.14 -1.45
C SER A 47 -1.77 -10.53 -2.22
N CYS A 48 -0.61 -11.16 -2.11
CA CYS A 48 0.61 -10.77 -2.81
C CYS A 48 0.89 -11.79 -3.92
N SER A 49 1.09 -11.32 -5.15
CA SER A 49 1.52 -12.18 -6.25
C SER A 49 2.90 -11.79 -6.74
N PRO A 50 3.88 -12.73 -6.73
CA PRO A 50 5.20 -12.46 -7.28
C PRO A 50 5.13 -12.31 -8.81
N ASP A 51 4.22 -13.02 -9.49
CA ASP A 51 4.11 -13.00 -10.95
C ASP A 51 3.59 -11.64 -11.49
N LEU A 52 2.82 -10.91 -10.67
CA LEU A 52 2.24 -9.61 -11.02
C LEU A 52 2.95 -8.44 -10.34
N ASN A 53 3.89 -8.73 -9.43
CA ASN A 53 4.51 -7.75 -8.53
C ASN A 53 3.49 -6.78 -7.90
N ALA A 54 2.33 -7.32 -7.52
CA ALA A 54 1.18 -6.55 -7.08
C ALA A 54 0.60 -7.13 -5.79
N THR A 55 0.25 -6.23 -4.88
CA THR A 55 -0.42 -6.54 -3.63
C THR A 55 -1.84 -6.00 -3.71
N ASN A 56 -2.82 -6.86 -3.45
CA ASN A 56 -4.21 -6.46 -3.40
C ASN A 56 -4.76 -6.70 -2.00
N CYS A 57 -5.58 -5.76 -1.53
CA CYS A 57 -6.11 -5.76 -0.18
C CYS A 57 -7.63 -5.63 -0.19
N TRP A 58 -8.26 -6.20 0.83
CA TRP A 58 -9.64 -5.93 1.21
C TRP A 58 -9.66 -5.61 2.71
N PRO A 59 -10.32 -4.54 3.16
CA PRO A 59 -11.07 -3.54 2.39
C PRO A 59 -10.19 -2.69 1.45
N GLU A 60 -10.78 -2.14 0.38
CA GLU A 60 -10.10 -1.21 -0.54
C GLU A 60 -9.86 0.17 0.10
N ASP A 61 -10.76 0.58 1.00
CA ASP A 61 -10.61 1.81 1.76
C ASP A 61 -9.45 1.73 2.76
N PRO A 62 -8.43 2.60 2.67
CA PRO A 62 -7.28 2.58 3.56
C PRO A 62 -7.63 2.84 5.03
N ALA A 63 -8.67 3.64 5.31
CA ALA A 63 -9.05 3.95 6.69
C ALA A 63 -9.64 2.72 7.39
N SER A 64 -10.58 2.04 6.72
CA SER A 64 -11.16 0.77 7.18
C SER A 64 -10.12 -0.35 7.27
N PHE A 65 -9.20 -0.43 6.31
CA PHE A 65 -8.09 -1.38 6.38
C PHE A 65 -7.23 -1.16 7.62
N ARG A 66 -6.83 0.09 7.87
CA ARG A 66 -5.98 0.45 9.01
C ARG A 66 -6.66 0.20 10.34
N SER A 67 -7.93 0.59 10.48
CA SER A 67 -8.66 0.37 11.74
C SER A 67 -8.77 -1.11 12.10
N ILE A 68 -9.05 -1.98 11.12
CA ILE A 68 -9.11 -3.42 11.33
C ILE A 68 -7.72 -3.99 11.65
N ALA A 69 -6.68 -3.55 10.92
CA ALA A 69 -5.31 -3.97 11.18
C ALA A 69 -4.83 -3.56 12.58
N ASP A 70 -5.07 -2.31 12.99
CA ASP A 70 -4.71 -1.77 14.29
C ASP A 70 -5.47 -2.48 15.41
N ASN A 71 -6.76 -2.77 15.21
CA ASN A 71 -7.56 -3.56 16.14
C ASN A 71 -6.99 -4.97 16.32
N TYR A 72 -6.63 -5.63 15.21
CA TYR A 72 -6.02 -6.95 15.24
C TYR A 72 -4.67 -6.93 15.96
N LEU A 73 -3.80 -5.99 15.61
CA LEU A 73 -2.50 -5.82 16.23
C LEU A 73 -2.70 -5.55 17.73
N CYS A 74 -3.42 -4.49 18.13
CA CYS A 74 -3.69 -4.15 19.53
C CYS A 74 -4.26 -5.33 20.33
N ARG A 75 -5.21 -6.09 19.77
CA ARG A 75 -5.75 -7.30 20.42
C ARG A 75 -4.70 -8.41 20.53
N ARG A 76 -3.87 -8.60 19.51
CA ARG A 76 -2.77 -9.57 19.54
C ARG A 76 -1.73 -9.22 20.61
N TRP A 77 -1.35 -7.95 20.71
CA TRP A 77 -0.44 -7.47 21.76
C TRP A 77 -0.99 -7.71 23.17
N ARG A 78 -2.31 -7.54 23.38
CA ARG A 78 -2.94 -7.86 24.69
C ARG A 78 -3.00 -9.36 24.99
N LYS A 79 -3.25 -10.20 23.98
CA LYS A 79 -3.38 -11.66 24.16
C LYS A 79 -2.05 -12.39 24.33
N LEU A 80 -0.98 -11.90 23.70
CA LEU A 80 0.35 -12.51 23.81
C LEU A 80 1.17 -11.95 24.98
N GLY A 81 0.69 -10.90 25.66
CA GLY A 81 1.52 -10.14 26.59
C GLY A 81 2.77 -9.57 25.90
N PRO A 82 3.72 -8.98 26.65
CA PRO A 82 4.99 -8.50 26.10
C PRO A 82 5.94 -9.65 25.68
N PHE A 83 5.43 -10.79 25.23
CA PHE A 83 6.18 -11.67 24.35
C PHE A 83 6.18 -11.07 22.93
N LEU A 84 6.79 -9.89 22.82
CA LEU A 84 7.63 -9.60 21.66
C LEU A 84 8.50 -10.83 21.40
N PRO A 85 8.98 -11.07 20.17
CA PRO A 85 10.20 -11.85 20.05
C PRO A 85 11.16 -11.23 21.06
N SER A 86 11.53 -11.99 22.09
CA SER A 86 12.74 -11.71 22.85
C SER A 86 13.79 -11.30 21.82
N PRO A 87 14.59 -10.25 22.05
CA PRO A 87 15.61 -9.75 21.13
C PRO A 87 16.71 -10.81 20.92
N ALA A 88 16.34 -11.92 20.31
CA ALA A 88 17.15 -13.06 19.97
C ALA A 88 17.66 -12.94 18.52
N PHE A 89 17.29 -11.87 17.82
CA PHE A 89 17.96 -11.46 16.59
C PHE A 89 18.43 -10.01 16.73
N PRO A 90 19.67 -9.80 17.21
CA PRO A 90 20.33 -8.49 17.25
C PRO A 90 20.41 -7.79 15.88
N SER A 91 20.26 -8.52 14.77
CA SER A 91 20.39 -8.00 13.41
C SER A 91 19.24 -7.10 12.95
N PHE A 92 18.01 -7.32 13.45
CA PHE A 92 16.85 -6.57 12.95
C PHE A 92 16.73 -5.16 13.52
N HIS A 93 17.24 -4.91 14.73
CA HIS A 93 17.15 -3.57 15.31
C HIS A 93 18.00 -2.57 14.55
N GLU A 94 19.20 -2.97 14.14
CA GLU A 94 20.08 -2.14 13.32
C GLU A 94 19.49 -1.88 11.94
N GLU A 95 18.92 -2.90 11.30
CA GLU A 95 18.21 -2.75 10.03
C GLU A 95 16.99 -1.83 10.14
N LEU A 96 16.21 -1.95 11.22
CA LEU A 96 15.01 -1.15 11.44
C LEU A 96 15.35 0.31 11.72
N THR A 97 16.36 0.58 12.56
CA THR A 97 16.88 1.94 12.78
C THR A 97 17.47 2.54 11.51
N ALA A 98 18.21 1.75 10.72
CA ALA A 98 18.74 2.19 9.43
C ALA A 98 17.63 2.49 8.41
N LEU A 99 16.54 1.74 8.43
CA LEU A 99 15.38 1.96 7.55
C LEU A 99 14.62 3.23 7.95
N GLU A 100 14.45 3.48 9.25
CA GLU A 100 13.86 4.72 9.77
C GLU A 100 14.70 5.95 9.40
N ALA A 101 16.03 5.85 9.50
CA ALA A 101 16.94 6.92 9.08
C ALA A 101 16.82 7.22 7.58
N LYS A 102 16.79 6.18 6.73
CA LYS A 102 16.60 6.34 5.27
C LYS A 102 15.25 6.96 4.94
N LEU A 103 14.20 6.62 5.68
CA LEU A 103 12.87 7.19 5.48
C LEU A 103 12.82 8.67 5.90
N GLY A 104 13.56 9.05 6.94
CA GLY A 104 13.78 10.46 7.32
C GLY A 104 14.49 11.25 6.23
N GLU A 105 15.61 10.74 5.72
CA GLU A 105 16.39 11.36 4.64
C GLU A 105 15.55 11.52 3.35
N ALA A 106 14.75 10.52 3.00
CA ALA A 106 13.85 10.60 1.85
C ALA A 106 12.77 11.70 2.04
N ARG A 107 12.23 11.85 3.25
CA ARG A 107 11.26 12.93 3.55
C ARG A 107 11.90 14.31 3.45
N GLU A 108 13.13 14.47 3.94
CA GLU A 108 13.86 15.73 3.82
C GLU A 108 14.17 16.07 2.37
N ARG A 109 14.58 15.09 1.55
CA ARG A 109 14.78 15.27 0.11
C ARG A 109 13.49 15.67 -0.62
N ILE A 110 12.38 15.04 -0.27
CA ILE A 110 11.06 15.40 -0.83
C ILE A 110 10.68 16.83 -0.45
N CYS A 111 10.92 17.23 0.80
CA CYS A 111 10.70 18.59 1.27
C CYS A 111 11.58 19.61 0.52
N PHE A 112 12.86 19.32 0.36
CA PHE A 112 13.82 20.16 -0.36
C PHE A 112 13.44 20.36 -1.83
N LEU A 113 13.07 19.28 -2.53
CA LEU A 113 12.61 19.36 -3.92
C LEU A 113 11.28 20.12 -4.05
N GLY A 114 10.40 20.03 -3.05
CA GLY A 114 9.16 20.82 -3.00
C GLY A 114 9.41 22.33 -2.88
N SER A 115 10.41 22.72 -2.09
CA SER A 115 10.84 24.12 -1.97
C SER A 115 11.48 24.65 -3.24
N ALA A 116 12.32 23.85 -3.92
CA ALA A 116 12.93 24.23 -5.20
C ALA A 116 11.90 24.40 -6.33
N ALA A 117 10.82 23.62 -6.33
CA ALA A 117 9.72 23.77 -7.29
C ALA A 117 8.85 25.02 -7.05
N SER A 118 8.99 25.69 -5.89
CA SER A 118 8.22 26.89 -5.52
C SER A 118 8.91 28.20 -5.93
N GLU A 119 10.22 28.19 -6.16
CA GLU A 119 10.99 29.39 -6.60
C GLU A 119 10.95 29.60 -8.12
N GLU A 120 10.77 28.55 -8.92
CA GLU A 120 10.69 28.63 -10.39
C GLU A 120 9.39 29.28 -10.91
N LEU A 121 8.37 29.46 -10.07
CA LEU A 121 7.10 30.09 -10.47
C LEU A 121 7.04 31.61 -10.19
N SER A 122 8.03 32.21 -9.51
CA SER A 122 8.08 33.66 -9.25
C SER A 122 8.86 34.48 -10.28
N ASP A 123 9.73 33.88 -11.09
CA ASP A 123 10.60 34.63 -12.01
C ASP A 123 10.04 34.81 -13.44
N SER A 124 8.85 34.29 -13.74
CA SER A 124 8.24 34.40 -15.09
C SER A 124 7.21 35.54 -15.26
N SER A 125 6.92 36.35 -14.23
CA SER A 125 5.88 37.39 -14.28
C SER A 125 6.36 38.84 -14.51
N ALA A 126 7.65 39.07 -14.79
CA ALA A 126 8.20 40.42 -15.01
C ALA A 126 8.66 40.67 -16.45
N SER A 127 7.77 40.59 -17.45
CA SER A 127 7.92 41.35 -18.71
C SER A 127 6.63 41.36 -19.53
N ASN A 128 5.67 42.20 -19.17
CA ASN A 128 4.73 42.78 -20.14
C ASN A 128 4.00 43.98 -19.54
N ALA A 129 4.61 45.17 -19.64
CA ALA A 129 3.90 46.44 -19.51
C ALA A 129 4.76 47.60 -20.07
N THR A 130 4.69 47.83 -21.39
CA THR A 130 5.01 49.15 -21.95
C THR A 130 3.93 49.51 -22.97
N GLY A 131 3.00 50.33 -22.49
CA GLY A 131 1.99 50.98 -23.30
C GLY A 131 2.60 52.06 -24.19
N LYS A 132 2.04 52.14 -25.39
CA LYS A 132 2.15 53.26 -26.35
C LYS A 132 1.67 54.56 -25.69
N PRO A 133 2.16 55.74 -26.12
CA PRO A 133 1.25 56.57 -26.92
C PRO A 133 1.92 57.35 -28.05
N THR A 134 1.16 57.47 -29.13
CA THR A 134 1.30 58.39 -30.26
C THR A 134 0.94 59.81 -29.84
N SER A 135 1.74 60.81 -30.24
CA SER A 135 1.32 62.21 -30.35
C SER A 135 1.63 62.72 -31.76
N THR A 136 0.69 63.48 -32.29
CA THR A 136 0.72 64.26 -33.54
C THR A 136 1.87 65.25 -33.59
#